data_AF-A0A150GGN6-F1
#
_entry.id   AF-A0A150GGN6-F1
#
_cell.length_a   1.000
_cell.length_b   1.000
_cell.length_c   1.000
_cell.angle_alpha   90.00
_cell.angle_beta   90.00
_cell.angle_gamma   90.00
#
_symmetry.space_group_name_H-M   'P 1'
#
loop_
_entity.id
_entity.type
_entity.pdbx_description
1 polymer ?
#
loop_
_entity_poly.entity_id
_entity_poly.type
_entity_poly.pdbx_seq_one_letter_code
_entity_poly.pdbx_strand_id
1 'polypeptide(L)'
;MSTRKSHESGVAPSGYGAPAKAQERTRLERAVELGAWLASGPAQQRPKGHISRFALSLAWLNGFAAAHRLGERRLTTGQVVQEVVKPLTAKDRCRFAEWDPRVADGGSTAMSTMATATATNASTDTPGAVADGRRFFFASHCWSGVFVETLAMLGHHFQPAQQRQWRRDAATGRPLPPLAPDQVYIWLDVFAINQHVESCQQAADMGALAGVIADCEEVLMVLDHTGSPLTRIWCLWEAWTASSAAAAAGNKGGGPAEQRRGSGGDGGEGGDAQLPTAVALTQAGGAGKLRLLSYDIPFEHLEQVFIHLDVGAAQATVAADRERILAAITADCGLGPMGHTLKAALVDGAVGQVPREFLTLAADGGGGAGGGAAAEAGAAEAAEFTAAIWMRIDTAGRLAHLYGRLEMAEALFRCALAGCERSLGSDHQHGLTSRANLAVLLEALGSIRTCARPTC
;
A
#
# COMPACT_ATOMS: atom_id res chain seq x y z
N MET A 1 11.31 10.76 85.09
CA MET A 1 11.92 9.44 85.36
C MET A 1 11.74 8.58 84.12
N SER A 2 12.86 8.19 83.50
CA SER A 2 13.20 6.82 83.05
C SER A 2 12.04 5.78 83.09
N THR A 3 11.79 4.87 82.14
CA THR A 3 12.66 4.21 81.15
C THR A 3 11.81 3.30 80.24
N ARG A 4 12.23 3.17 78.96
CA ARG A 4 12.34 1.95 78.09
C ARG A 4 11.96 0.57 78.74
N LYS A 5 11.48 -0.48 78.03
CA LYS A 5 11.89 -1.05 76.73
C LYS A 5 11.07 -2.33 76.38
N SER A 6 11.04 -2.68 75.07
CA SER A 6 11.07 -4.03 74.42
C SER A 6 9.91 -5.03 74.63
N HIS A 7 9.49 -5.92 73.71
CA HIS A 7 9.89 -6.29 72.33
C HIS A 7 8.79 -7.18 71.69
N GLU A 8 8.77 -7.19 70.35
CA GLU A 8 8.53 -8.30 69.40
C GLU A 8 7.15 -8.94 69.10
N SER A 9 6.78 -8.75 67.82
CA SER A 9 6.53 -9.77 66.79
C SER A 9 5.09 -10.16 66.42
N GLY A 10 4.80 -10.05 65.12
CA GLY A 10 4.02 -11.06 64.40
C GLY A 10 2.75 -10.63 63.65
N VAL A 11 2.85 -10.62 62.32
CA VAL A 11 1.80 -10.85 61.30
C VAL A 11 1.03 -9.61 60.79
N ALA A 12 1.40 -9.17 59.57
CA ALA A 12 0.57 -8.37 58.67
C ALA A 12 0.01 -9.28 57.55
N PRO A 13 -1.25 -9.10 57.11
CA PRO A 13 -1.84 -9.89 56.04
C PRO A 13 -1.41 -9.40 54.65
N SER A 14 -1.20 -10.37 53.76
CA SER A 14 -0.82 -10.26 52.36
C SER A 14 -1.82 -9.44 51.52
N GLY A 15 -1.30 -8.52 50.70
CA GLY A 15 -2.04 -7.73 49.73
C GLY A 15 -2.60 -8.57 48.57
N TYR A 16 -3.91 -8.47 48.37
CA TYR A 16 -4.62 -8.91 47.18
C TYR A 16 -4.60 -7.80 46.11
N GLY A 17 -4.39 -8.21 44.86
CA GLY A 17 -4.08 -7.35 43.72
C GLY A 17 -5.20 -6.41 43.26
N ALA A 18 -4.78 -5.32 42.63
CA ALA A 18 -5.64 -4.46 41.84
C ALA A 18 -6.15 -5.22 40.58
N PRO A 19 -7.40 -5.04 40.15
CA PRO A 19 -7.99 -5.86 39.10
C PRO A 19 -7.55 -5.39 37.71
N ALA A 20 -7.27 -6.36 36.82
CA ALA A 20 -6.85 -6.20 35.43
C ALA A 20 -7.71 -5.20 34.59
N LYS A 21 -8.95 -4.93 35.01
CA LYS A 21 -9.86 -3.96 34.36
C LYS A 21 -9.38 -2.51 34.44
N ALA A 22 -8.63 -2.13 35.48
CA ALA A 22 -8.09 -0.76 35.61
C ALA A 22 -6.93 -0.50 34.63
N GLN A 23 -6.17 -1.55 34.30
CA GLN A 23 -5.04 -1.53 33.37
C GLN A 23 -5.49 -1.58 31.90
N GLU A 24 -6.63 -2.22 31.61
CA GLU A 24 -7.30 -2.17 30.31
C GLU A 24 -7.93 -0.80 30.04
N ARG A 25 -8.51 -0.15 31.07
CA ARG A 25 -9.10 1.19 30.94
C ARG A 25 -8.04 2.24 30.57
N THR A 26 -6.83 2.13 31.11
CA THR A 26 -5.69 3.00 30.76
C THR A 26 -5.13 2.72 29.35
N ARG A 27 -5.35 1.53 28.79
CA ARG A 27 -4.97 1.21 27.39
C ARG A 27 -5.98 1.76 26.39
N LEU A 28 -7.27 1.70 26.72
CA LEU A 28 -8.35 2.31 25.92
C LEU A 28 -8.29 3.83 25.96
N GLU A 29 -8.02 4.44 27.12
CA GLU A 29 -7.82 5.88 27.25
C GLU A 29 -6.61 6.36 26.43
N ARG A 30 -5.51 5.59 26.39
CA ARG A 30 -4.36 5.86 25.51
C ARG A 30 -4.67 5.70 24.02
N ALA A 31 -5.52 4.74 23.63
CA ALA A 31 -5.97 4.58 22.25
C ALA A 31 -6.90 5.74 21.81
N VAL A 32 -7.71 6.25 22.73
CA VAL A 32 -8.56 7.45 22.53
C VAL A 32 -7.72 8.74 22.49
N GLU A 33 -6.69 8.87 23.33
CA GLU A 33 -5.69 9.95 23.23
C GLU A 33 -4.89 9.89 21.92
N LEU A 34 -4.56 8.69 21.43
CA LEU A 34 -3.96 8.48 20.11
C LEU A 34 -4.92 8.93 19.00
N GLY A 35 -6.21 8.59 19.10
CA GLY A 35 -7.27 9.06 18.20
C GLY A 35 -7.45 10.58 18.21
N ALA A 36 -7.28 11.22 19.38
CA ALA A 36 -7.31 12.68 19.51
C ALA A 36 -6.05 13.36 18.93
N TRP A 37 -4.88 12.71 19.02
CA TRP A 37 -3.63 13.18 18.41
C TRP A 37 -3.64 13.07 16.88
N LEU A 38 -4.20 11.97 16.34
CA LEU A 38 -4.44 11.74 14.90
C LEU A 38 -5.40 12.77 14.28
N ALA A 39 -6.23 13.41 15.10
CA ALA A 39 -7.18 14.42 14.66
C ALA A 39 -6.57 15.83 14.51
N SER A 40 -5.36 16.10 15.02
CA SER A 40 -4.70 17.40 14.84
C SER A 40 -3.97 17.48 13.50
N GLY A 41 -4.24 18.52 12.71
CA GLY A 41 -3.70 18.76 11.36
C GLY A 41 -2.17 19.02 11.27
N PRO A 42 -1.68 19.44 10.10
CA PRO A 42 -0.41 18.96 9.53
C PRO A 42 0.85 19.49 10.21
N ALA A 43 1.90 18.66 10.14
CA ALA A 43 3.31 19.02 10.37
C ALA A 43 3.63 19.70 11.71
N GLN A 44 2.96 19.31 12.80
CA GLN A 44 3.45 19.64 14.14
C GLN A 44 4.75 18.89 14.42
N GLN A 45 5.76 19.65 14.87
CA GLN A 45 7.14 19.21 15.09
C GLN A 45 7.19 17.80 15.68
N ARG A 46 7.69 16.88 14.84
CA ARG A 46 7.86 15.46 15.18
C ARG A 46 8.52 15.35 16.55
N PRO A 47 7.98 14.58 17.51
CA PRO A 47 8.66 14.35 18.76
C PRO A 47 10.09 13.89 18.47
N LYS A 48 11.08 14.54 19.07
CA LYS A 48 12.49 14.11 18.96
C LYS A 48 12.56 12.67 19.49
N GLY A 49 12.58 11.69 18.58
CA GLY A 49 12.58 10.26 18.92
C GLY A 49 11.44 9.42 18.35
N HIS A 50 10.46 9.98 17.62
CA HIS A 50 9.42 9.16 16.98
C HIS A 50 10.00 8.28 15.86
N ILE A 51 9.58 7.01 15.81
CA ILE A 51 10.14 6.00 14.90
C ILE A 51 9.85 6.26 13.42
N SER A 52 8.91 7.14 13.08
CA SER A 52 8.64 7.54 11.69
C SER A 52 9.84 8.22 11.00
N ARG A 53 10.82 8.70 11.78
CA ARG A 53 12.06 9.27 11.21
C ARG A 53 12.95 8.22 10.54
N PHE A 54 12.85 6.94 10.92
CA PHE A 54 13.76 5.87 10.52
C PHE A 54 13.42 5.21 9.17
N ALA A 55 12.61 5.86 8.33
CA ALA A 55 12.47 5.44 6.95
C ALA A 55 13.81 5.60 6.21
N LEU A 56 14.15 4.61 5.37
CA LEU A 56 15.43 4.53 4.67
C LEU A 56 15.24 4.84 3.19
N SER A 57 16.21 5.49 2.56
CA SER A 57 16.12 5.78 1.13
C SER A 57 16.15 4.48 0.31
N LEU A 58 15.38 4.42 -0.78
CA LEU A 58 15.33 3.26 -1.65
C LEU A 58 16.71 2.98 -2.27
N ALA A 59 17.48 4.03 -2.58
CA ALA A 59 18.89 3.90 -2.98
C ALA A 59 19.74 3.17 -1.92
N TRP A 60 19.58 3.52 -0.63
CA TRP A 60 20.29 2.86 0.46
C TRP A 60 19.85 1.40 0.61
N LEU A 61 18.54 1.12 0.55
CA LEU A 61 18.01 -0.26 0.65
C LEU A 61 18.56 -1.17 -0.45
N ASN A 62 18.67 -0.66 -1.68
CA ASN A 62 19.30 -1.38 -2.79
C ASN A 62 20.80 -1.61 -2.55
N GLY A 63 21.50 -0.61 -2.01
CA GLY A 63 22.90 -0.74 -1.59
C GLY A 63 23.10 -1.81 -0.52
N PHE A 64 22.26 -1.83 0.51
CA PHE A 64 22.24 -2.85 1.57
C PHE A 64 22.03 -4.25 0.98
N ALA A 65 21.04 -4.41 0.09
CA ALA A 65 20.77 -5.70 -0.54
C ALA A 65 21.95 -6.21 -1.39
N ALA A 66 22.62 -5.31 -2.11
CA ALA A 66 23.82 -5.64 -2.89
C ALA A 66 25.00 -6.02 -1.97
N ALA A 67 25.27 -5.22 -0.93
CA ALA A 67 26.38 -5.44 0.00
C ALA A 67 26.29 -6.79 0.73
N HIS A 68 25.08 -7.23 1.07
CA HIS A 68 24.83 -8.51 1.72
C HIS A 68 24.53 -9.67 0.76
N ARG A 69 24.68 -9.43 -0.57
CA ARG A 69 24.41 -10.39 -1.65
C ARG A 69 23.04 -11.06 -1.52
N LEU A 70 22.03 -10.27 -1.12
CA LEU A 70 20.68 -10.79 -0.86
C LEU A 70 20.01 -11.29 -2.14
N GLY A 71 20.37 -10.71 -3.30
CA GLY A 71 19.87 -11.15 -4.61
C GLY A 71 20.30 -12.57 -4.97
N GLU A 72 21.56 -12.90 -4.75
CA GLU A 72 22.11 -14.23 -5.03
C GLU A 72 21.64 -15.28 -4.01
N ARG A 73 21.52 -14.88 -2.74
CA ARG A 73 21.10 -15.76 -1.66
C ARG A 73 19.59 -15.99 -1.62
N ARG A 74 18.81 -15.10 -2.24
CA ARG A 74 17.34 -15.09 -2.23
C ARG A 74 16.73 -15.28 -0.84
N LEU A 75 17.27 -14.58 0.15
CA LEU A 75 16.78 -14.65 1.52
C LEU A 75 15.37 -14.08 1.62
N THR A 76 14.53 -14.75 2.39
CA THR A 76 13.26 -14.17 2.86
C THR A 76 13.53 -13.00 3.80
N THR A 77 12.58 -12.08 3.95
CA THR A 77 12.72 -10.99 4.94
C THR A 77 13.04 -11.54 6.33
N GLY A 78 12.38 -12.62 6.76
CA GLY A 78 12.65 -13.26 8.04
C GLY A 78 14.09 -13.77 8.15
N GLN A 79 14.64 -14.33 7.07
CA GLN A 79 16.05 -14.74 6.99
C GLN A 79 17.00 -13.53 6.99
N VAL A 80 16.69 -12.43 6.29
CA VAL A 80 17.46 -11.18 6.37
C VAL A 80 17.54 -10.70 7.82
N VAL A 81 16.42 -10.78 8.55
CA VAL A 81 16.41 -10.41 9.98
C VAL A 81 17.30 -11.32 10.81
N GLN A 82 17.20 -12.65 10.67
CA GLN A 82 17.98 -13.59 11.49
C GLN A 82 19.46 -13.64 11.12
N GLU A 83 19.79 -13.57 9.82
CA GLU A 83 21.14 -13.80 9.31
C GLU A 83 21.97 -12.52 9.18
N VAL A 84 21.33 -11.33 9.14
CA VAL A 84 22.01 -10.05 8.92
C VAL A 84 21.68 -9.04 10.01
N VAL A 85 20.40 -8.65 10.14
CA VAL A 85 20.01 -7.54 11.02
C VAL A 85 20.31 -7.84 12.49
N LYS A 86 19.87 -8.99 13.00
CA LYS A 86 20.07 -9.37 14.40
C LYS A 86 21.56 -9.53 14.76
N PRO A 87 22.39 -10.24 13.98
CA PRO A 87 23.82 -10.35 14.27
C PRO A 87 24.51 -8.99 14.34
N LEU A 88 24.23 -8.07 13.40
CA LEU A 88 24.87 -6.75 13.36
C LEU A 88 24.43 -5.88 14.55
N THR A 89 23.16 -5.94 14.93
CA THR A 89 22.60 -5.13 16.04
C THR A 89 22.70 -5.81 17.41
N ALA A 90 23.28 -7.02 17.51
CA ALA A 90 23.25 -7.82 18.73
C ALA A 90 23.99 -7.16 19.91
N LYS A 91 25.12 -6.52 19.63
CA LYS A 91 25.98 -5.89 20.65
C LYS A 91 25.25 -4.75 21.35
N ASP A 92 24.62 -3.87 20.58
CA ASP A 92 23.98 -2.65 21.10
C ASP A 92 22.47 -2.85 21.37
N ARG A 93 21.91 -3.98 20.94
CA ARG A 93 20.47 -4.32 21.00
C ARG A 93 19.59 -3.16 20.52
N CYS A 94 19.98 -2.53 19.42
CA CYS A 94 19.35 -1.32 18.87
C CYS A 94 18.55 -1.62 17.59
N ARG A 95 17.91 -0.59 17.04
CA ARG A 95 17.33 -0.65 15.69
C ARG A 95 18.46 -0.69 14.67
N PHE A 96 18.21 -1.31 13.53
CA PHE A 96 19.20 -1.28 12.46
C PHE A 96 19.46 0.14 11.96
N ALA A 97 18.41 0.97 11.87
CA ALA A 97 18.54 2.36 11.45
C ALA A 97 19.38 3.24 12.40
N GLU A 98 19.67 2.78 13.62
CA GLU A 98 20.51 3.46 14.61
C GLU A 98 21.90 2.84 14.74
N TRP A 99 22.17 1.74 14.02
CA TRP A 99 23.41 0.99 14.13
C TRP A 99 24.54 1.66 13.33
N ASP A 100 25.68 1.90 14.00
CA ASP A 100 26.89 2.46 13.39
C ASP A 100 27.99 1.38 13.27
N PRO A 101 28.26 0.85 12.08
CA PRO A 101 29.29 -0.18 11.89
C PRO A 101 30.70 0.31 12.19
N ARG A 102 30.97 1.62 12.23
CA ARG A 102 32.29 2.17 12.59
C ARG A 102 32.62 1.95 14.06
N VAL A 103 31.61 1.76 14.89
CA VAL A 103 31.73 1.47 16.33
C VAL A 103 31.67 -0.04 16.60
N ALA A 104 31.10 -0.81 15.68
CA ALA A 104 30.93 -2.26 15.80
C ALA A 104 32.22 -3.04 15.53
N ASP A 105 32.91 -2.73 14.42
CA ASP A 105 34.16 -3.40 14.00
C ASP A 105 35.30 -2.39 14.05
N GLY A 106 36.29 -2.61 14.91
CA GLY A 106 37.45 -1.72 15.12
C GLY A 106 38.34 -1.49 13.88
N GLY A 107 37.83 -0.80 12.85
CA GLY A 107 38.58 -0.26 11.71
C GLY A 107 38.49 -1.01 10.38
N SER A 108 37.48 -1.86 10.12
CA SER A 108 37.33 -2.44 8.77
C SER A 108 36.64 -1.48 7.80
N THR A 109 37.36 -1.05 6.78
CA THR A 109 36.99 0.01 5.82
C THR A 109 35.88 -0.35 4.83
N ALA A 110 35.54 -1.63 4.66
CA ALA A 110 34.56 -2.06 3.65
C ALA A 110 33.09 -1.84 4.05
N MET A 111 32.76 -1.82 5.36
CA MET A 111 31.41 -1.47 5.85
C MET A 111 31.24 0.03 6.14
N SER A 112 32.34 0.77 6.28
CA SER A 112 32.34 2.21 6.62
C SER A 112 31.69 3.08 5.53
N THR A 113 31.75 2.65 4.26
CA THR A 113 31.15 3.35 3.12
C THR A 113 29.63 3.21 3.01
N MET A 114 29.00 2.28 3.73
CA MET A 114 27.54 2.10 3.78
C MET A 114 26.87 2.85 4.95
N ALA A 115 27.69 3.47 5.80
CA ALA A 115 27.41 3.70 7.21
C ALA A 115 27.43 5.14 7.68
N THR A 116 27.33 6.12 6.78
CA THR A 116 27.12 7.49 7.22
C THR A 116 25.64 7.71 7.57
N ALA A 117 25.23 7.04 8.65
CA ALA A 117 24.02 7.31 9.43
C ALA A 117 24.11 8.62 10.24
N THR A 118 25.04 9.51 9.90
CA THR A 118 25.08 10.88 10.37
C THR A 118 25.19 11.79 9.16
N ALA A 119 24.04 12.29 8.69
CA ALA A 119 23.99 13.61 8.08
C ALA A 119 24.29 14.66 9.18
N THR A 120 25.49 14.62 9.77
CA THR A 120 26.10 15.81 10.36
C THR A 120 26.60 16.63 9.20
N ASN A 121 25.66 17.27 8.53
CA ASN A 121 25.74 18.67 8.15
C ASN A 121 24.38 19.06 7.60
N ALA A 122 23.73 19.96 8.33
CA ALA A 122 22.70 20.83 7.81
C ALA A 122 23.31 21.66 6.66
N SER A 123 23.39 21.06 5.47
CA SER A 123 23.47 21.77 4.20
C SER A 123 22.34 21.23 3.35
N THR A 124 21.45 22.13 2.94
CA THR A 124 20.06 21.91 2.55
C THR A 124 19.80 21.16 1.24
N ASP A 125 20.77 20.47 0.62
CA ASP A 125 20.57 19.90 -0.72
C ASP A 125 21.10 18.48 -0.98
N THR A 126 21.55 17.73 0.03
CA THR A 126 22.01 16.33 -0.19
C THR A 126 21.02 15.30 0.38
N PRO A 127 20.62 14.29 -0.41
CA PRO A 127 19.84 13.15 0.06
C PRO A 127 20.55 12.34 1.14
N GLY A 128 19.96 12.25 2.34
CA GLY A 128 20.45 11.40 3.42
C GLY A 128 19.88 9.98 3.33
N ALA A 129 20.54 9.00 3.95
CA ALA A 129 20.07 7.62 4.00
C ALA A 129 18.76 7.46 4.79
N VAL A 130 18.57 8.27 5.83
CA VAL A 130 17.37 8.27 6.68
C VAL A 130 16.51 9.49 6.34
N ALA A 131 15.18 9.33 6.39
CA ALA A 131 14.25 10.39 6.03
C ALA A 131 14.38 11.63 6.94
N ASP A 132 14.59 11.41 8.24
CA ASP A 132 14.87 12.47 9.22
C ASP A 132 14.05 13.76 9.07
N GLY A 133 12.72 13.64 9.09
CA GLY A 133 11.84 14.80 8.87
C GLY A 133 11.24 14.87 7.46
N ARG A 134 11.76 14.11 6.50
CA ARG A 134 11.23 14.04 5.12
C ARG A 134 9.98 13.18 5.03
N ARG A 135 9.28 13.31 3.90
CA ARG A 135 8.14 12.48 3.50
C ARG A 135 8.63 11.06 3.24
N PHE A 136 7.82 10.07 3.59
CA PHE A 136 8.16 8.66 3.44
C PHE A 136 6.91 7.82 3.18
N PHE A 137 7.12 6.63 2.64
CA PHE A 137 6.11 5.62 2.37
C PHE A 137 6.29 4.47 3.34
N PHE A 138 5.20 3.83 3.76
CA PHE A 138 5.25 2.64 4.61
C PHE A 138 5.14 1.40 3.72
N ALA A 139 6.07 0.44 3.83
CA ALA A 139 6.01 -0.79 3.05
C ALA A 139 5.47 -1.96 3.89
N SER A 140 4.24 -2.37 3.59
CA SER A 140 3.62 -3.59 4.12
C SER A 140 4.02 -4.78 3.24
N HIS A 141 4.64 -5.81 3.83
CA HIS A 141 5.14 -6.96 3.08
C HIS A 141 5.16 -8.22 3.95
N CYS A 142 5.21 -9.39 3.30
CA CYS A 142 5.20 -10.65 4.00
C CYS A 142 6.62 -11.09 4.37
N TRP A 143 6.84 -11.46 5.64
CA TRP A 143 8.18 -11.86 6.10
C TRP A 143 8.69 -13.17 5.49
N SER A 144 7.81 -14.03 4.99
CA SER A 144 8.18 -15.24 4.25
C SER A 144 8.51 -14.98 2.78
N GLY A 145 8.23 -13.77 2.28
CA GLY A 145 8.58 -13.37 0.92
C GLY A 145 10.07 -13.09 0.77
N VAL A 146 10.60 -13.25 -0.44
CA VAL A 146 11.99 -12.95 -0.77
C VAL A 146 12.21 -11.45 -0.73
N PHE A 147 13.12 -10.97 0.13
CA PHE A 147 13.23 -9.54 0.43
C PHE A 147 13.62 -8.69 -0.81
N VAL A 148 14.47 -9.22 -1.68
CA VAL A 148 14.87 -8.52 -2.91
C VAL A 148 13.74 -8.38 -3.92
N GLU A 149 12.71 -9.22 -3.87
CA GLU A 149 11.51 -9.07 -4.70
C GLU A 149 10.66 -7.91 -4.19
N THR A 150 10.58 -7.74 -2.87
CA THR A 150 9.95 -6.55 -2.27
C THR A 150 10.65 -5.27 -2.75
N LEU A 151 11.99 -5.24 -2.74
CA LEU A 151 12.75 -4.10 -3.25
C LEU A 151 12.59 -3.90 -4.76
N ALA A 152 12.55 -4.97 -5.55
CA ALA A 152 12.33 -4.91 -6.99
C ALA A 152 10.96 -4.29 -7.31
N MET A 153 9.91 -4.68 -6.59
CA MET A 153 8.56 -4.15 -6.77
C MET A 153 8.45 -2.68 -6.36
N LEU A 154 9.07 -2.30 -5.23
CA LEU A 154 9.20 -0.89 -4.85
C LEU A 154 9.97 -0.10 -5.92
N GLY A 155 11.09 -0.65 -6.40
CA GLY A 155 11.89 -0.11 -7.50
C GLY A 155 11.05 0.14 -8.75
N HIS A 156 10.26 -0.85 -9.16
CA HIS A 156 9.33 -0.75 -10.29
C HIS A 156 8.30 0.37 -10.08
N HIS A 157 7.64 0.39 -8.92
CA HIS A 157 6.61 1.39 -8.59
C HIS A 157 7.13 2.84 -8.63
N PHE A 158 8.39 3.04 -8.22
CA PHE A 158 9.07 4.33 -8.25
C PHE A 158 9.88 4.58 -9.53
N GLN A 159 9.73 3.79 -10.60
CA GLN A 159 10.28 4.17 -11.90
C GLN A 159 9.59 5.43 -12.43
N PRO A 160 10.30 6.33 -13.15
CA PRO A 160 9.71 7.56 -13.68
C PRO A 160 8.43 7.34 -14.50
N ALA A 161 8.35 6.24 -15.25
CA ALA A 161 7.17 5.88 -16.04
C ALA A 161 5.95 5.56 -15.17
N GLN A 162 6.14 4.79 -14.09
CA GLN A 162 5.07 4.44 -13.15
C GLN A 162 4.63 5.67 -12.35
N GLN A 163 5.59 6.45 -11.84
CA GLN A 163 5.29 7.67 -11.08
C GLN A 163 4.41 8.65 -11.87
N ARG A 164 4.61 8.80 -13.18
CA ARG A 164 3.75 9.68 -14.01
C ARG A 164 2.27 9.27 -14.03
N GLN A 165 1.98 8.01 -13.73
CA GLN A 165 0.61 7.50 -13.73
C GLN A 165 -0.14 7.95 -12.48
N TRP A 166 0.49 7.76 -11.30
CA TRP A 166 -0.15 7.95 -10.00
C TRP A 166 0.28 9.23 -9.26
N ARG A 167 1.47 9.77 -9.50
CA ARG A 167 2.02 10.93 -8.77
C ARG A 167 1.49 12.24 -9.32
N ARG A 168 0.44 12.76 -8.68
CA ARG A 168 -0.26 13.98 -9.09
C ARG A 168 -0.45 14.92 -7.92
N ASP A 169 -0.50 16.20 -8.22
CA ASP A 169 -0.90 17.22 -7.27
C ASP A 169 -2.36 17.00 -6.88
N ALA A 170 -2.65 16.89 -5.59
CA ALA A 170 -3.98 16.54 -5.10
C ALA A 170 -5.05 17.61 -5.42
N ALA A 171 -4.65 18.88 -5.54
CA ALA A 171 -5.58 19.98 -5.80
C ALA A 171 -5.85 20.19 -7.30
N THR A 172 -4.82 20.03 -8.13
CA THR A 172 -4.88 20.36 -9.56
C THR A 172 -4.90 19.13 -10.48
N GLY A 173 -4.61 17.93 -9.95
CA GLY A 173 -4.50 16.70 -10.72
C GLY A 173 -3.31 16.66 -11.69
N ARG A 174 -2.47 17.70 -11.71
CA ARG A 174 -1.32 17.80 -12.61
C ARG A 174 -0.23 16.79 -12.22
N PRO A 175 0.44 16.15 -13.19
CA PRO A 175 1.58 15.28 -12.90
C PRO A 175 2.66 16.04 -12.15
N LEU A 176 3.20 15.42 -11.10
CA LEU A 176 4.38 15.95 -10.41
C LEU A 176 5.65 15.29 -10.98
N PRO A 177 6.83 15.95 -10.88
CA PRO A 177 8.10 15.36 -11.30
C PRO A 177 8.37 14.02 -10.59
N PRO A 178 8.97 13.02 -11.25
CA PRO A 178 9.32 11.77 -10.59
C PRO A 178 10.42 12.00 -9.53
N LEU A 179 10.30 11.32 -8.40
CA LEU A 179 11.32 11.26 -7.36
C LEU A 179 12.44 10.31 -7.78
N ALA A 180 13.70 10.69 -7.56
CA ALA A 180 14.83 9.80 -7.71
C ALA A 180 14.91 8.80 -6.52
N PRO A 181 15.54 7.62 -6.67
CA PRO A 181 15.59 6.60 -5.61
C PRO A 181 16.19 7.05 -4.27
N ASP A 182 17.07 8.05 -4.27
CA ASP A 182 17.64 8.66 -3.07
C ASP A 182 16.69 9.68 -2.40
N GLN A 183 15.64 10.11 -3.11
CA GLN A 183 14.57 10.97 -2.62
C GLN A 183 13.32 10.18 -2.18
N VAL A 184 13.29 8.87 -2.45
CA VAL A 184 12.22 7.96 -2.03
C VAL A 184 12.61 7.32 -0.71
N TYR A 185 11.85 7.59 0.35
CA TYR A 185 12.08 7.01 1.67
C TYR A 185 11.02 5.95 1.99
N ILE A 186 11.47 4.75 2.33
CA ILE A 186 10.61 3.62 2.67
C ILE A 186 10.82 3.24 4.13
N TRP A 187 9.73 3.23 4.88
CA TRP A 187 9.69 2.72 6.24
C TRP A 187 9.41 1.22 6.19
N LEU A 188 10.34 0.45 6.73
CA LEU A 188 10.27 -1.01 6.83
C LEU A 188 10.48 -1.41 8.28
N ASP A 189 9.54 -2.19 8.80
CA ASP A 189 9.54 -2.72 10.16
C ASP A 189 10.87 -3.41 10.51
N VAL A 190 11.46 -4.16 9.58
CA VAL A 190 12.70 -4.91 9.80
C VAL A 190 13.93 -4.06 10.12
N PHE A 191 13.94 -2.79 9.71
CA PHE A 191 15.04 -1.86 10.00
C PHE A 191 14.68 -0.81 11.06
N ALA A 192 13.42 -0.39 11.08
CA ALA A 192 12.95 0.71 11.92
C ALA A 192 12.40 0.25 13.29
N ILE A 193 12.10 -1.04 13.47
CA ILE A 193 11.74 -1.63 14.75
C ILE A 193 12.94 -2.39 15.33
N ASN A 194 13.10 -2.33 16.64
CA ASN A 194 14.06 -3.16 17.35
C ASN A 194 13.69 -4.66 17.23
N GLN A 195 14.56 -5.47 16.64
CA GLN A 195 14.32 -6.89 16.35
C GLN A 195 14.61 -7.83 17.54
N HIS A 196 15.00 -7.28 18.69
CA HIS A 196 15.34 -8.06 19.90
C HIS A 196 14.11 -8.13 20.83
N VAL A 197 13.50 -9.31 20.90
CA VAL A 197 12.15 -9.59 21.46
C VAL A 197 11.99 -9.22 22.94
N GLU A 198 13.07 -9.21 23.71
CA GLU A 198 13.04 -8.93 25.15
C GLU A 198 13.33 -7.44 25.46
N SER A 199 13.40 -6.58 24.45
CA SER A 199 13.64 -5.16 24.68
C SER A 199 12.34 -4.42 24.99
N CYS A 200 12.34 -3.56 26.01
CA CYS A 200 11.26 -2.59 26.23
C CYS A 200 11.07 -1.67 25.02
N GLN A 201 12.11 -1.52 24.20
CA GLN A 201 12.09 -0.72 22.98
C GLN A 201 11.21 -1.33 21.89
N GLN A 202 11.25 -2.65 21.67
CA GLN A 202 10.38 -3.29 20.68
C GLN A 202 8.89 -3.09 21.01
N ALA A 203 8.52 -3.26 22.28
CA ALA A 203 7.13 -3.05 22.71
C ALA A 203 6.67 -1.60 22.50
N ALA A 204 7.55 -0.62 22.76
CA ALA A 204 7.28 0.79 22.48
C ALA A 204 7.15 1.07 20.98
N ASP A 205 8.01 0.48 20.14
CA ASP A 205 8.00 0.64 18.69
C ASP A 205 6.71 0.08 18.08
N MET A 206 6.29 -1.12 18.50
CA MET A 206 5.01 -1.69 18.07
C MET A 206 3.80 -0.85 18.51
N GLY A 207 3.88 -0.20 19.67
CA GLY A 207 2.85 0.72 20.15
C GLY A 207 2.74 2.00 19.32
N ALA A 208 3.80 2.40 18.61
CA ALA A 208 3.84 3.60 17.78
C ALA A 208 3.50 3.36 16.29
N LEU A 209 3.32 2.09 15.87
CA LEU A 209 3.16 1.72 14.46
C LEU A 209 1.96 2.40 13.77
N ALA A 210 0.84 2.56 14.48
CA ALA A 210 -0.33 3.26 13.96
C ALA A 210 -0.03 4.75 13.69
N GLY A 211 0.79 5.38 14.54
CA GLY A 211 1.27 6.76 14.33
C GLY A 211 2.18 6.87 13.11
N VAL A 212 3.02 5.86 12.84
CA VAL A 212 3.84 5.81 11.62
C VAL A 212 2.98 5.74 10.36
N ILE A 213 1.94 4.91 10.36
CA ILE A 213 0.99 4.80 9.24
C ILE A 213 0.23 6.11 9.05
N ALA A 214 -0.15 6.78 10.14
CA ALA A 214 -0.77 8.09 10.08
C ALA A 214 0.16 9.20 9.57
N ASP A 215 1.47 9.09 9.80
CA ASP A 215 2.47 10.04 9.32
C ASP A 215 2.90 9.81 7.86
N CYS A 216 2.81 8.58 7.36
CA CYS A 216 3.30 8.23 6.03
C CYS A 216 2.43 8.84 4.91
N GLU A 217 3.01 9.02 3.72
CA GLU A 217 2.30 9.44 2.52
C GLU A 217 1.26 8.38 2.11
N GLU A 218 1.74 7.15 1.89
CA GLU A 218 0.93 6.00 1.55
C GLU A 218 1.53 4.73 2.21
N VAL A 219 0.65 3.79 2.52
CA VAL A 219 0.96 2.39 2.81
C VAL A 219 0.98 1.63 1.49
N LEU A 220 2.17 1.21 1.09
CA LEU A 220 2.43 0.38 -0.08
C LEU A 220 2.42 -1.08 0.37
N MET A 221 1.34 -1.80 0.08
CA MET A 221 1.26 -3.24 0.29
C MET A 221 1.87 -3.96 -0.91
N VAL A 222 3.03 -4.57 -0.69
CA VAL A 222 3.84 -5.20 -1.74
C VAL A 222 3.45 -6.66 -1.89
N LEU A 223 2.64 -6.99 -2.89
CA LEU A 223 2.15 -8.35 -3.11
C LEU A 223 3.21 -9.19 -3.81
N ASP A 224 3.55 -10.35 -3.25
CA ASP A 224 4.32 -11.36 -3.99
C ASP A 224 3.45 -12.06 -5.06
N HIS A 225 4.07 -12.94 -5.84
CA HIS A 225 3.43 -13.70 -6.91
C HIS A 225 2.26 -14.60 -6.44
N THR A 226 2.07 -14.78 -5.13
CA THR A 226 0.95 -15.53 -4.54
C THR A 226 -0.09 -14.64 -3.86
N GLY A 227 0.19 -13.34 -3.72
CA GLY A 227 -0.62 -12.42 -2.92
C GLY A 227 -0.55 -12.70 -1.42
N SER A 228 0.53 -13.33 -0.92
CA SER A 228 0.60 -13.78 0.48
C SER A 228 0.39 -12.68 1.53
N PRO A 229 0.77 -11.39 1.34
CA PRO A 229 0.47 -10.34 2.32
C PRO A 229 -1.02 -10.22 2.65
N LEU A 230 -1.91 -10.47 1.69
CA LEU A 230 -3.36 -10.43 1.90
C LEU A 230 -3.88 -11.59 2.76
N THR A 231 -3.03 -12.57 3.06
CA THR A 231 -3.32 -13.69 3.96
C THR A 231 -2.75 -13.47 5.36
N ARG A 232 -1.98 -12.39 5.61
CA ARG A 232 -1.28 -12.16 6.88
C ARG A 232 -1.98 -11.10 7.71
N ILE A 233 -2.31 -11.43 8.96
CA ILE A 233 -3.12 -10.56 9.81
C ILE A 233 -2.46 -9.20 10.08
N TRP A 234 -1.13 -9.15 10.20
CA TRP A 234 -0.39 -7.91 10.42
C TRP A 234 -0.43 -7.01 9.19
N CYS A 235 -0.26 -7.56 7.99
CA CYS A 235 -0.42 -6.82 6.74
C CYS A 235 -1.86 -6.29 6.58
N LEU A 236 -2.87 -7.09 6.92
CA LEU A 236 -4.27 -6.66 6.89
C LEU A 236 -4.56 -5.55 7.93
N TRP A 237 -3.93 -5.60 9.10
CA TRP A 237 -4.02 -4.54 10.10
C TRP A 237 -3.40 -3.23 9.60
N GLU A 238 -2.25 -3.30 8.93
CA GLU A 238 -1.59 -2.13 8.34
C GLU A 238 -2.49 -1.50 7.27
N ALA A 239 -3.08 -2.32 6.40
CA ALA A 239 -4.05 -1.88 5.40
C ALA A 239 -5.31 -1.28 6.00
N TRP A 240 -5.83 -1.89 7.08
CA TRP A 240 -7.01 -1.40 7.79
C TRP A 240 -6.70 -0.04 8.41
N THR A 241 -5.58 0.08 9.12
CA THR A 241 -5.12 1.33 9.74
C THR A 241 -4.96 2.44 8.69
N ALA A 242 -4.36 2.12 7.54
CA ALA A 242 -4.21 3.07 6.43
C ALA A 242 -5.56 3.55 5.86
N SER A 243 -6.52 2.64 5.77
CA SER A 243 -7.86 2.91 5.23
C SER A 243 -8.69 3.74 6.21
N SER A 244 -8.66 3.39 7.50
CA SER A 244 -9.38 4.11 8.57
C SER A 244 -8.81 5.51 8.82
N ALA A 245 -7.48 5.67 8.77
CA ALA A 245 -6.84 6.99 8.93
C ALA A 245 -7.27 8.01 7.87
N ALA A 246 -7.56 7.54 6.66
CA ALA A 246 -7.99 8.40 5.56
C ALA A 246 -9.47 8.83 5.69
N ALA A 247 -10.34 7.93 6.19
CA ALA A 247 -11.72 8.24 6.51
C ALA A 247 -11.86 9.32 7.61
N ALA A 248 -10.97 9.29 8.61
CA ALA A 248 -10.93 10.30 9.68
C ALA A 248 -10.49 11.70 9.19
N ALA A 249 -9.60 11.77 8.19
CA ALA A 249 -9.15 13.03 7.60
C ALA A 249 -10.21 13.68 6.68
N GLY A 250 -10.98 12.88 5.95
CA GLY A 250 -12.06 13.37 5.07
C GLY A 250 -13.24 14.00 5.81
N ASN A 251 -13.49 13.60 7.06
CA ASN A 251 -14.63 14.08 7.85
C ASN A 251 -14.41 15.46 8.51
N LYS A 252 -13.25 16.11 8.31
CA LYS A 252 -12.95 17.45 8.85
C LYS A 252 -13.24 18.60 7.87
N GLY A 253 -13.69 18.30 6.64
CA GLY A 253 -13.90 19.29 5.57
C GLY A 253 -15.33 19.46 5.05
N GLY A 254 -16.31 18.68 5.53
CA GLY A 254 -17.68 18.70 5.00
C GLY A 254 -18.64 19.57 5.82
N GLY A 255 -18.81 20.84 5.44
CA GLY A 255 -20.02 21.59 5.81
C GLY A 255 -21.27 20.98 5.13
N PRO A 256 -22.50 21.27 5.59
CA PRO A 256 -23.70 20.61 5.07
C PRO A 256 -23.88 20.92 3.58
N ALA A 257 -24.03 19.87 2.77
CA ALA A 257 -24.31 20.00 1.35
C ALA A 257 -25.68 20.70 1.14
N GLU A 258 -25.65 21.94 0.68
CA GLU A 258 -26.83 22.71 0.34
C GLU A 258 -27.45 22.14 -0.95
N GLN A 259 -28.63 21.52 -0.81
CA GLN A 259 -29.48 21.11 -1.92
C GLN A 259 -29.90 22.34 -2.74
N ARG A 260 -29.16 22.66 -3.80
CA ARG A 260 -29.68 23.54 -4.85
C ARG A 260 -30.73 22.80 -5.67
N ARG A 261 -32.00 23.03 -5.33
CA ARG A 261 -33.15 22.80 -6.23
C ARG A 261 -32.99 23.70 -7.45
N GLY A 262 -32.73 23.09 -8.62
CA GLY A 262 -32.91 23.74 -9.91
C GLY A 262 -34.34 23.55 -10.40
N SER A 263 -35.10 24.65 -10.47
CA SER A 263 -36.43 24.75 -11.06
C SER A 263 -36.39 24.52 -12.58
N GLY A 264 -37.42 23.86 -13.09
CA GLY A 264 -37.53 23.39 -14.48
C GLY A 264 -37.62 24.46 -15.57
N GLY A 265 -37.39 23.98 -16.79
CA GLY A 265 -37.67 24.63 -18.06
C GLY A 265 -37.80 23.54 -19.13
N ASP A 266 -38.97 23.48 -19.76
CA ASP A 266 -39.44 22.50 -20.73
C ASP A 266 -39.02 22.86 -22.17
N GLY A 267 -38.95 21.86 -23.06
CA GLY A 267 -39.03 22.03 -24.52
C GLY A 267 -37.85 21.55 -25.37
N GLY A 268 -38.05 20.46 -26.14
CA GLY A 268 -37.38 20.24 -27.43
C GLY A 268 -36.88 18.81 -27.71
N GLU A 269 -37.72 17.96 -28.29
CA GLU A 269 -37.33 16.68 -28.90
C GLU A 269 -36.56 16.86 -30.22
N GLY A 270 -35.54 16.00 -30.46
CA GLY A 270 -35.03 15.68 -31.80
C GLY A 270 -33.50 15.62 -31.92
N GLY A 271 -32.96 14.43 -32.24
CA GLY A 271 -31.66 14.27 -32.93
C GLY A 271 -30.58 13.50 -32.16
N ASP A 272 -30.28 12.30 -32.67
CA ASP A 272 -29.09 11.46 -32.43
C ASP A 272 -28.64 11.21 -30.99
N ALA A 273 -28.89 9.98 -30.52
CA ALA A 273 -28.28 9.41 -29.34
C ALA A 273 -26.76 9.21 -29.56
N GLN A 274 -26.01 10.30 -29.45
CA GLN A 274 -24.57 10.26 -29.34
C GLN A 274 -24.21 9.57 -28.03
N LEU A 275 -23.77 8.31 -28.14
CA LEU A 275 -23.23 7.52 -27.03
C LEU A 275 -22.17 8.36 -26.29
N PRO A 276 -22.19 8.41 -24.96
CA PRO A 276 -21.29 9.25 -24.19
C PRO A 276 -19.85 8.88 -24.52
N THR A 277 -19.19 9.81 -25.22
CA THR A 277 -17.78 9.74 -25.60
C THR A 277 -16.96 10.05 -24.35
N ALA A 278 -15.91 9.25 -24.13
CA ALA A 278 -14.93 9.38 -23.06
C ALA A 278 -15.50 9.25 -21.63
N VAL A 279 -15.69 8.01 -21.17
CA VAL A 279 -15.51 7.72 -19.74
C VAL A 279 -14.04 7.98 -19.46
N ALA A 280 -13.72 9.13 -18.89
CA ALA A 280 -12.45 9.31 -18.21
C ALA A 280 -12.37 8.18 -17.19
N LEU A 281 -11.57 7.15 -17.49
CA LEU A 281 -11.15 6.14 -16.54
C LEU A 281 -10.37 6.93 -15.48
N THR A 282 -11.11 7.48 -14.54
CA THR A 282 -10.57 8.04 -13.33
C THR A 282 -9.95 6.83 -12.67
N GLN A 283 -8.62 6.68 -12.82
CA GLN A 283 -7.84 6.07 -11.76
C GLN A 283 -8.38 6.71 -10.50
N ALA A 284 -9.05 5.93 -9.67
CA ALA A 284 -9.59 6.43 -8.44
C ALA A 284 -8.39 7.02 -7.69
N GLY A 285 -8.29 8.35 -7.71
CA GLY A 285 -7.41 9.09 -6.85
C GLY A 285 -7.85 8.71 -5.46
N GLY A 286 -7.02 7.94 -4.77
CA GLY A 286 -7.31 7.34 -3.49
C GLY A 286 -7.86 8.39 -2.53
N ALA A 287 -9.08 8.15 -2.05
CA ALA A 287 -9.49 8.71 -0.78
C ALA A 287 -8.82 7.97 0.40
N GLY A 288 -7.98 6.96 0.13
CA GLY A 288 -7.29 6.12 1.11
C GLY A 288 -5.77 6.22 1.01
N LYS A 289 -5.08 6.06 2.14
CA LYS A 289 -3.60 5.95 2.17
C LYS A 289 -3.09 4.59 1.67
N LEU A 290 -3.97 3.66 1.34
CA LEU A 290 -3.61 2.28 0.99
C LEU A 290 -3.43 2.13 -0.52
N ARG A 291 -2.30 1.54 -0.93
CA ARG A 291 -2.03 1.13 -2.30
C ARG A 291 -1.50 -0.30 -2.33
N LEU A 292 -2.12 -1.16 -3.13
CA LEU A 292 -1.64 -2.52 -3.37
C LEU A 292 -0.77 -2.54 -4.62
N LEU A 293 0.48 -2.98 -4.48
CA LEU A 293 1.40 -3.17 -5.58
C LEU A 293 1.28 -4.62 -6.05
N SER A 294 0.70 -4.81 -7.24
CA SER A 294 0.40 -6.12 -7.83
C SER A 294 1.13 -6.33 -9.17
N TYR A 295 2.27 -5.68 -9.40
CA TYR A 295 2.91 -5.64 -10.72
C TYR A 295 3.38 -7.01 -11.25
N ASP A 296 3.81 -7.91 -10.36
CA ASP A 296 4.46 -9.18 -10.70
C ASP A 296 3.59 -10.41 -10.42
N ILE A 297 2.32 -10.22 -10.05
CA ILE A 297 1.39 -11.34 -9.84
C ILE A 297 0.74 -11.75 -11.17
N PRO A 298 0.89 -13.02 -11.59
CA PRO A 298 0.18 -13.52 -12.77
C PRO A 298 -1.33 -13.35 -12.62
N PHE A 299 -2.01 -13.12 -13.74
CA PHE A 299 -3.45 -12.86 -13.69
C PHE A 299 -4.23 -13.98 -12.99
N GLU A 300 -3.97 -15.25 -13.31
CA GLU A 300 -4.73 -16.35 -12.71
C GLU A 300 -4.59 -16.36 -11.18
N HIS A 301 -3.42 -15.99 -10.66
CA HIS A 301 -3.18 -15.86 -9.24
C HIS A 301 -3.88 -14.61 -8.66
N LEU A 302 -3.85 -13.49 -9.38
CA LEU A 302 -4.53 -12.26 -8.98
C LEU A 302 -6.04 -12.44 -8.85
N GLU A 303 -6.65 -13.16 -9.80
CA GLU A 303 -8.07 -13.52 -9.76
C GLU A 303 -8.39 -14.44 -8.57
N GLN A 304 -7.57 -15.46 -8.34
CA GLN A 304 -7.75 -16.35 -7.18
C GLN A 304 -7.65 -15.58 -5.86
N VAL A 305 -6.65 -14.70 -5.74
CA VAL A 305 -6.51 -13.79 -4.59
C VAL A 305 -7.76 -12.93 -4.44
N PHE A 306 -8.28 -12.36 -5.52
CA PHE A 306 -9.47 -11.50 -5.49
C PHE A 306 -10.73 -12.26 -5.03
N ILE A 307 -10.94 -13.48 -5.54
CA ILE A 307 -12.11 -14.31 -5.22
C ILE A 307 -12.04 -14.78 -3.77
N HIS A 308 -10.88 -15.29 -3.35
CA HIS A 308 -10.68 -15.93 -2.05
C HIS A 308 -10.22 -14.99 -0.93
N LEU A 309 -10.10 -13.68 -1.20
CA LEU A 309 -9.76 -12.69 -0.17
C LEU A 309 -10.76 -12.75 0.99
N ASP A 310 -10.31 -13.26 2.13
CA ASP A 310 -11.06 -13.34 3.38
C ASP A 310 -10.21 -12.83 4.56
N VAL A 311 -10.61 -11.68 5.10
CA VAL A 311 -9.94 -11.06 6.26
C VAL A 311 -10.05 -11.95 7.50
N GLY A 312 -11.16 -12.67 7.67
CA GLY A 312 -11.38 -13.56 8.81
C GLY A 312 -10.47 -14.80 8.80
N ALA A 313 -10.05 -15.25 7.62
CA ALA A 313 -9.15 -16.39 7.45
C ALA A 313 -7.65 -16.03 7.61
N ALA A 314 -7.31 -14.76 7.85
CA ALA A 314 -5.93 -14.31 7.89
C ALA A 314 -5.11 -14.98 9.00
N GLN A 315 -3.84 -15.26 8.68
CA GLN A 315 -2.91 -16.04 9.47
C GLN A 315 -1.94 -15.14 10.27
N ALA A 316 -1.46 -15.65 11.39
CA ALA A 316 -0.46 -14.98 12.22
C ALA A 316 0.57 -15.96 12.74
N THR A 317 1.80 -15.50 12.94
CA THR A 317 2.83 -16.29 13.64
C THR A 317 2.47 -16.46 15.12
N VAL A 318 1.81 -15.47 15.72
CA VAL A 318 1.35 -15.48 17.11
C VAL A 318 -0.19 -15.50 17.13
N ALA A 319 -0.77 -16.59 17.64
CA ALA A 319 -2.23 -16.78 17.64
C ALA A 319 -2.98 -15.68 18.41
N ALA A 320 -2.43 -15.21 19.54
CA ALA A 320 -3.04 -14.15 20.34
C ALA A 320 -3.11 -12.80 19.58
N ASP A 321 -2.11 -12.49 18.74
CA ASP A 321 -2.17 -11.29 17.89
C ASP A 321 -3.26 -11.41 16.85
N ARG A 322 -3.47 -12.61 16.28
CA ARG A 322 -4.56 -12.85 15.34
C ARG A 322 -5.92 -12.50 15.95
N GLU A 323 -6.22 -13.06 17.12
CA GLU A 323 -7.49 -12.85 17.81
C GLU A 323 -7.69 -11.37 18.14
N ARG A 324 -6.67 -10.72 18.71
CA ARG A 324 -6.71 -9.30 19.08
C ARG A 324 -6.95 -8.40 17.88
N ILE A 325 -6.23 -8.62 16.78
CA ILE A 325 -6.33 -7.78 15.57
C ILE A 325 -7.68 -8.00 14.88
N LEU A 326 -8.14 -9.24 14.71
CA LEU A 326 -9.45 -9.51 14.12
C LEU A 326 -10.58 -8.87 14.92
N ALA A 327 -10.51 -8.95 16.25
CA ALA A 327 -11.48 -8.27 17.12
C ALA A 327 -11.46 -6.75 16.92
N ALA A 328 -10.28 -6.14 16.79
CA ALA A 328 -10.15 -4.70 16.54
C ALA A 328 -10.74 -4.28 15.18
N ILE A 329 -10.41 -4.98 14.09
CA ILE A 329 -10.97 -4.71 12.75
C ILE A 329 -12.49 -4.88 12.76
N THR A 330 -12.98 -5.95 13.42
CA THR A 330 -14.41 -6.23 13.53
C THR A 330 -15.15 -5.12 14.27
N ALA A 331 -14.57 -4.56 15.33
CA ALA A 331 -15.18 -3.51 16.13
C ALA A 331 -15.19 -2.14 15.44
N ASP A 332 -14.21 -1.85 14.57
CA ASP A 332 -14.07 -0.54 13.90
C ASP A 332 -14.90 -0.44 12.61
N CYS A 333 -14.60 -1.27 11.61
CA CYS A 333 -15.23 -1.18 10.29
C CYS A 333 -15.90 -2.49 9.84
N GLY A 334 -15.60 -3.61 10.49
CA GLY A 334 -16.09 -4.94 10.12
C GLY A 334 -15.20 -5.62 9.07
N LEU A 335 -15.12 -6.96 9.15
CA LEU A 335 -14.27 -7.76 8.27
C LEU A 335 -14.69 -7.69 6.79
N GLY A 336 -16.00 -7.69 6.52
CA GLY A 336 -16.56 -7.60 5.17
C GLY A 336 -16.23 -6.28 4.47
N PRO A 337 -16.54 -5.12 5.08
CA PRO A 337 -16.17 -3.81 4.54
C PRO A 337 -14.65 -3.62 4.34
N MET A 338 -13.82 -4.17 5.24
CA MET A 338 -12.37 -4.20 5.05
C MET A 338 -11.98 -5.02 3.82
N GLY A 339 -12.56 -6.21 3.65
CA GLY A 339 -12.35 -7.05 2.47
C GLY A 339 -12.77 -6.34 1.18
N HIS A 340 -13.89 -5.63 1.18
CA HIS A 340 -14.34 -4.83 0.04
C HIS A 340 -13.35 -3.71 -0.30
N THR A 341 -12.81 -3.00 0.70
CA THR A 341 -11.77 -1.97 0.50
C THR A 341 -10.52 -2.54 -0.16
N LEU A 342 -10.05 -3.71 0.28
CA LEU A 342 -8.89 -4.39 -0.31
C LEU A 342 -9.15 -4.80 -1.77
N LYS A 343 -10.35 -5.34 -2.06
CA LYS A 343 -10.75 -5.68 -3.43
C LYS A 343 -10.79 -4.43 -4.32
N ALA A 344 -11.31 -3.31 -3.81
CA ALA A 344 -11.28 -2.02 -4.52
C ALA A 344 -9.86 -1.63 -4.90
N ALA A 345 -8.93 -1.70 -3.94
CA ALA A 345 -7.54 -1.33 -4.13
C ALA A 345 -6.80 -2.28 -5.08
N LEU A 346 -7.17 -3.57 -5.14
CA LEU A 346 -6.67 -4.52 -6.15
C LEU A 346 -7.09 -4.11 -7.56
N VAL A 347 -8.35 -3.71 -7.75
CA VAL A 347 -8.85 -3.20 -9.04
C VAL A 347 -8.08 -1.93 -9.43
N ASP A 348 -7.97 -0.97 -8.51
CA ASP A 348 -7.27 0.29 -8.75
C ASP A 348 -5.78 0.06 -9.03
N GLY A 349 -5.15 -0.90 -8.35
CA GLY A 349 -3.79 -1.36 -8.59
C GLY A 349 -3.62 -1.94 -10.00
N ALA A 350 -4.51 -2.85 -10.43
CA ALA A 350 -4.47 -3.44 -11.77
C ALA A 350 -4.70 -2.41 -12.88
N VAL A 351 -5.60 -1.45 -12.68
CA VAL A 351 -5.76 -0.31 -13.62
C VAL A 351 -4.51 0.56 -13.61
N GLY A 352 -3.88 0.76 -12.45
CA GLY A 352 -2.61 1.47 -12.27
C GLY A 352 -1.40 0.81 -12.91
N GLN A 353 -1.52 -0.42 -13.42
CA GLN A 353 -0.48 -1.12 -14.16
C GLN A 353 -0.54 -0.84 -15.66
N VAL A 354 -1.63 -0.26 -16.14
CA VAL A 354 -1.83 0.03 -17.56
C VAL A 354 -1.27 1.41 -17.90
N PRO A 355 -0.39 1.54 -18.90
CA PRO A 355 0.06 2.84 -19.36
C PRO A 355 -1.13 3.70 -19.84
N ARG A 356 -1.20 4.94 -19.38
CA ARG A 356 -2.39 5.80 -19.55
C ARG A 356 -2.70 6.09 -21.02
N GLU A 357 -1.69 6.16 -21.86
CA GLU A 357 -1.83 6.38 -23.30
C GLU A 357 -2.68 5.27 -23.97
N PHE A 358 -2.58 4.03 -23.48
CA PHE A 358 -3.41 2.91 -23.94
C PHE A 358 -4.84 2.98 -23.42
N LEU A 359 -5.08 3.64 -22.27
CA LEU A 359 -6.43 3.86 -21.73
C LEU A 359 -7.19 4.97 -22.46
N THR A 360 -6.49 5.95 -23.04
CA THR A 360 -7.09 7.09 -23.76
C THR A 360 -7.34 6.83 -25.25
N LEU A 361 -6.68 5.81 -25.82
CA LEU A 361 -6.79 5.37 -27.22
C LEU A 361 -8.20 4.92 -27.67
N ALA A 362 -9.17 4.89 -26.76
CA ALA A 362 -10.58 4.64 -27.04
C ALA A 362 -11.39 5.93 -27.28
N ALA A 363 -10.90 7.10 -26.86
CA ALA A 363 -11.66 8.35 -26.91
C ALA A 363 -11.58 9.04 -28.28
N ASP A 364 -10.41 9.02 -28.90
CA ASP A 364 -10.19 9.61 -30.21
C ASP A 364 -10.08 8.47 -31.22
N GLY A 365 -11.03 8.35 -32.14
CA GLY A 365 -10.89 7.51 -33.35
C GLY A 365 -9.76 7.97 -34.29
N GLY A 366 -8.74 8.66 -33.78
CA GLY A 366 -7.62 9.26 -34.48
C GLY A 366 -6.32 8.51 -34.21
N GLY A 367 -5.53 8.34 -35.28
CA GLY A 367 -4.40 7.43 -35.34
C GLY A 367 -3.20 7.74 -34.43
N GLY A 368 -2.48 6.67 -34.11
CA GLY A 368 -1.06 6.70 -33.79
C GLY A 368 -0.69 6.41 -32.34
N ALA A 369 -0.59 5.12 -31.98
CA ALA A 369 0.44 4.68 -31.04
C ALA A 369 0.91 3.27 -31.42
N GLY A 370 1.92 3.27 -32.27
CA GLY A 370 2.76 2.12 -32.63
C GLY A 370 4.10 2.56 -33.24
N GLY A 371 4.17 3.80 -33.75
CA GLY A 371 5.34 4.29 -34.50
C GLY A 371 6.51 4.84 -33.68
N GLY A 372 6.44 4.92 -32.35
CA GLY A 372 7.49 5.57 -31.55
C GLY A 372 8.39 4.66 -30.73
N ALA A 373 7.90 3.49 -30.30
CA ALA A 373 8.62 2.59 -29.40
C ALA A 373 9.13 1.30 -30.08
N ALA A 374 8.75 1.07 -31.34
CA ALA A 374 9.08 -0.14 -32.11
C ALA A 374 10.08 0.14 -33.25
N ALA A 375 10.97 1.13 -33.08
CA ALA A 375 11.94 1.49 -34.12
C ALA A 375 13.20 0.59 -34.12
N GLU A 376 13.41 -0.27 -33.11
CA GLU A 376 14.60 -1.13 -33.02
C GLU A 376 14.33 -2.60 -32.63
N ALA A 377 13.07 -3.05 -32.56
CA ALA A 377 12.70 -4.45 -32.30
C ALA A 377 11.94 -5.04 -33.50
N GLY A 378 12.10 -6.33 -33.76
CA GLY A 378 11.41 -6.98 -34.88
C GLY A 378 9.88 -6.85 -34.77
N ALA A 379 9.18 -6.74 -35.90
CA ALA A 379 7.72 -6.53 -35.91
C ALA A 379 6.92 -7.55 -35.07
N ALA A 380 7.42 -8.79 -34.94
CA ALA A 380 6.84 -9.82 -34.09
C ALA A 380 6.99 -9.53 -32.59
N GLU A 381 8.16 -9.06 -32.14
CA GLU A 381 8.41 -8.69 -30.74
C GLU A 381 7.59 -7.46 -30.33
N ALA A 382 7.43 -6.50 -31.24
CA ALA A 382 6.56 -5.34 -31.04
C ALA A 382 5.07 -5.73 -30.94
N ALA A 383 4.63 -6.72 -31.72
CA ALA A 383 3.28 -7.25 -31.66
C ALA A 383 3.02 -8.00 -30.34
N GLU A 384 3.95 -8.86 -29.90
CA GLU A 384 3.85 -9.59 -28.63
C GLU A 384 3.85 -8.65 -27.41
N PHE A 385 4.71 -7.63 -27.44
CA PHE A 385 4.71 -6.58 -26.41
C PHE A 385 3.36 -5.83 -26.35
N THR A 386 2.80 -5.48 -27.51
CA THR A 386 1.51 -4.79 -27.60
C THR A 386 0.36 -5.69 -27.14
N ALA A 387 0.41 -6.99 -27.47
CA ALA A 387 -0.52 -8.00 -27.00
C ALA A 387 -0.57 -8.11 -25.46
N ALA A 388 0.59 -8.09 -24.81
CA ALA A 388 0.69 -8.13 -23.35
C ALA A 388 0.01 -6.92 -22.68
N ILE A 389 0.09 -5.73 -23.28
CA ILE A 389 -0.57 -4.53 -22.75
C ILE A 389 -2.09 -4.66 -22.83
N TRP A 390 -2.63 -5.12 -23.97
CA TRP A 390 -4.08 -5.34 -24.10
C TRP A 390 -4.59 -6.42 -23.15
N MET A 391 -3.81 -7.48 -22.92
CA MET A 391 -4.14 -8.49 -21.92
C MET A 391 -4.16 -7.93 -20.49
N ARG A 392 -3.27 -6.98 -20.16
CA ARG A 392 -3.31 -6.26 -18.86
C ARG A 392 -4.56 -5.38 -18.71
N ILE A 393 -5.00 -4.75 -19.79
CA ILE A 393 -6.26 -3.98 -19.80
C ILE A 393 -7.46 -4.90 -19.60
N ASP A 394 -7.51 -6.02 -20.31
CA ASP A 394 -8.56 -7.03 -20.16
C ASP A 394 -8.60 -7.58 -18.72
N THR A 395 -7.44 -7.91 -18.17
CA THR A 395 -7.24 -8.30 -16.76
C THR A 395 -7.84 -7.28 -15.79
N ALA A 396 -7.52 -5.99 -15.94
CA ALA A 396 -8.08 -4.94 -15.11
C ALA A 396 -9.61 -4.86 -15.26
N GLY A 397 -10.12 -5.05 -16.49
CA GLY A 397 -11.55 -5.14 -16.78
C GLY A 397 -12.23 -6.30 -16.08
N ARG A 398 -11.60 -7.47 -16.02
CA ARG A 398 -12.11 -8.64 -15.30
C ARG A 398 -12.19 -8.41 -13.79
N LEU A 399 -11.16 -7.84 -13.18
CA LEU A 399 -11.21 -7.50 -11.76
C LEU A 399 -12.27 -6.45 -11.47
N ALA A 400 -12.42 -5.44 -12.34
CA ALA A 400 -13.48 -4.45 -12.24
C ALA A 400 -14.88 -5.10 -12.33
N HIS A 401 -15.05 -6.07 -13.23
CA HIS A 401 -16.29 -6.85 -13.36
C HIS A 401 -16.58 -7.67 -12.09
N LEU A 402 -15.59 -8.42 -11.58
CA LEU A 402 -15.71 -9.20 -10.35
C LEU A 402 -16.03 -8.33 -9.12
N TYR A 403 -15.53 -7.09 -9.10
CA TYR A 403 -15.83 -6.12 -8.05
C TYR A 403 -17.19 -5.43 -8.23
N GLY A 404 -17.81 -5.50 -9.42
CA GLY A 404 -19.07 -4.84 -9.74
C GLY A 404 -18.96 -3.41 -10.27
N ARG A 405 -17.75 -2.93 -10.63
CA ARG A 405 -17.57 -1.65 -11.35
C ARG A 405 -17.81 -1.87 -12.84
N LEU A 406 -19.06 -2.12 -13.22
CA LEU A 406 -19.45 -2.60 -14.54
C LEU A 406 -19.12 -1.61 -15.67
N GLU A 407 -19.32 -0.31 -15.46
CA GLU A 407 -19.01 0.72 -16.46
C GLU A 407 -17.50 0.79 -16.75
N MET A 408 -16.68 0.62 -15.70
CA MET A 408 -15.22 0.59 -15.84
C MET A 408 -14.77 -0.69 -16.56
N ALA A 409 -15.37 -1.84 -16.22
CA ALA A 409 -15.11 -3.09 -16.91
C ALA A 409 -15.46 -3.00 -18.41
N GLU A 410 -16.60 -2.40 -18.74
CA GLU A 410 -17.07 -2.23 -20.12
C GLU A 410 -16.10 -1.36 -20.93
N ALA A 411 -15.66 -0.25 -20.36
CA ALA A 411 -14.68 0.63 -20.98
C ALA A 411 -13.34 -0.07 -21.22
N LEU A 412 -12.86 -0.84 -20.24
CA LEU A 412 -11.59 -1.59 -20.34
C LEU A 412 -11.68 -2.70 -21.40
N PHE A 413 -12.76 -3.51 -21.42
CA PHE A 413 -12.93 -4.55 -22.43
C PHE A 413 -13.04 -3.99 -23.85
N ARG A 414 -13.79 -2.90 -24.04
CA ARG A 414 -13.84 -2.23 -25.36
C ARG A 414 -12.49 -1.70 -25.79
N CYS A 415 -11.73 -1.11 -24.86
CA CYS A 415 -10.39 -0.61 -25.13
C CYS A 415 -9.45 -1.74 -25.56
N ALA A 416 -9.40 -2.85 -24.79
CA ALA A 416 -8.59 -4.02 -25.11
C ALA A 416 -8.97 -4.65 -26.46
N LEU A 417 -10.27 -4.79 -26.74
CA LEU A 417 -10.78 -5.33 -28.00
C LEU A 417 -10.35 -4.47 -29.20
N ALA A 418 -10.66 -3.17 -29.16
CA ALA A 418 -10.34 -2.26 -30.25
C ALA A 418 -8.81 -2.14 -30.47
N GLY A 419 -8.04 -2.18 -29.38
CA GLY A 419 -6.59 -2.23 -29.41
C GLY A 419 -6.06 -3.49 -30.10
N CYS A 420 -6.56 -4.67 -29.70
CA CYS A 420 -6.20 -5.96 -30.30
C CYS A 420 -6.56 -6.01 -31.79
N GLU A 421 -7.77 -5.63 -32.18
CA GLU A 421 -8.22 -5.68 -33.57
C GLU A 421 -7.36 -4.81 -34.49
N ARG A 422 -6.94 -3.64 -34.02
CA ARG A 422 -6.06 -2.73 -34.78
C ARG A 422 -4.62 -3.21 -34.89
N SER A 423 -4.06 -3.76 -33.80
CA SER A 423 -2.63 -4.06 -33.72
C SER A 423 -2.27 -5.51 -34.08
N LEU A 424 -3.19 -6.45 -33.87
CA LEU A 424 -2.97 -7.90 -34.01
C LEU A 424 -3.95 -8.58 -34.98
N GLY A 425 -5.00 -7.87 -35.41
CA GLY A 425 -6.06 -8.40 -36.26
C GLY A 425 -7.28 -8.94 -35.49
N SER A 426 -8.40 -9.08 -36.19
CA SER A 426 -9.71 -9.42 -35.61
C SER A 426 -9.83 -10.83 -35.04
N ASP A 427 -8.98 -11.74 -35.51
CA ASP A 427 -9.01 -13.17 -35.19
C ASP A 427 -7.95 -13.55 -34.14
N HIS A 428 -7.22 -12.57 -33.62
CA HIS A 428 -6.23 -12.81 -32.58
C HIS A 428 -6.89 -13.30 -31.28
N GLN A 429 -6.32 -14.32 -30.64
CA GLN A 429 -6.86 -14.96 -29.43
C GLN A 429 -7.23 -13.99 -28.31
N HIS A 430 -6.45 -12.92 -28.10
CA HIS A 430 -6.75 -11.92 -27.07
C HIS A 430 -7.94 -11.04 -27.45
N GLY A 431 -8.09 -10.69 -28.74
CA GLY A 431 -9.27 -9.98 -29.22
C GLY A 431 -10.54 -10.84 -29.03
N LEU A 432 -10.46 -12.13 -29.33
CA LEU A 432 -11.56 -13.07 -29.06
C LEU A 432 -11.90 -13.16 -27.58
N THR A 433 -10.88 -13.18 -26.71
CA THR A 433 -11.05 -13.20 -25.25
C THR A 433 -11.76 -11.94 -24.75
N SER A 434 -11.29 -10.75 -25.15
CA SER A 434 -11.91 -9.48 -24.76
C SER A 434 -13.33 -9.34 -25.32
N ARG A 435 -13.60 -9.87 -26.52
CA ARG A 435 -14.95 -9.92 -27.09
C ARG A 435 -15.88 -10.81 -26.27
N ALA A 436 -15.41 -11.99 -25.84
CA ALA A 436 -16.18 -12.89 -24.98
C ALA A 436 -16.47 -12.25 -23.62
N ASN A 437 -15.47 -11.63 -22.99
CA ASN A 437 -15.63 -10.91 -21.72
C ASN A 437 -16.64 -9.75 -21.83
N LEU A 438 -16.56 -8.97 -22.92
CA LEU A 438 -17.52 -7.90 -23.18
C LEU A 438 -18.94 -8.44 -23.38
N ALA A 439 -19.11 -9.55 -24.10
CA ALA A 439 -20.41 -10.17 -24.30
C ALA A 439 -21.05 -10.61 -22.97
N VAL A 440 -20.28 -11.29 -22.11
CA VAL A 440 -20.72 -11.70 -20.77
C VAL A 440 -21.14 -10.47 -19.93
N LEU A 441 -20.33 -9.41 -19.97
CA LEU A 441 -20.64 -8.19 -19.24
C LEU A 441 -21.92 -7.50 -19.76
N LEU A 442 -22.10 -7.42 -21.08
CA LEU A 442 -23.27 -6.81 -21.69
C LEU A 442 -24.56 -7.60 -21.41
N GLU A 443 -24.48 -8.94 -21.36
CA GLU A 443 -25.59 -9.79 -20.93
C GLU A 443 -25.97 -9.52 -19.46
N ALA A 444 -24.97 -9.42 -18.58
CA ALA A 444 -25.19 -9.06 -17.18
C ALA A 444 -25.81 -7.65 -17.04
N LEU A 445 -25.30 -6.65 -17.75
CA LEU A 445 -25.84 -5.28 -17.78
C LEU A 445 -27.25 -5.22 -18.36
N GLY A 446 -27.53 -5.98 -19.43
CA GLY A 446 -28.86 -6.11 -20.02
C GLY A 446 -29.86 -6.66 -19.00
N SER A 447 -29.47 -7.73 -18.30
CA SER A 447 -30.27 -8.35 -17.23
C SER A 447 -30.53 -7.38 -16.07
N ILE A 448 -29.51 -6.67 -15.60
CA ILE A 448 -29.65 -5.66 -14.53
C ILE A 448 -30.58 -4.52 -14.96
N ARG A 449 -30.41 -4.00 -16.18
CA ARG A 449 -31.27 -2.92 -16.72
C ARG A 449 -32.71 -3.36 -16.90
N THR A 450 -32.96 -4.62 -17.25
CA THR A 450 -34.32 -5.19 -17.30
C THR A 450 -34.93 -5.34 -15.91
N CYS A 451 -34.16 -5.70 -14.88
CA CYS A 451 -34.65 -5.79 -13.50
C CYS A 451 -34.83 -4.42 -12.82
N ALA A 452 -34.05 -3.41 -13.22
CA ALA A 452 -34.12 -2.05 -12.68
C ALA A 452 -35.24 -1.19 -13.29
N ARG A 453 -35.86 -1.64 -14.39
CA ARG A 453 -37.16 -1.09 -14.81
C ARG A 453 -38.22 -1.66 -13.87
N PRO A 454 -38.89 -0.86 -13.02
CA PRO A 454 -39.99 -1.37 -12.23
C PRO A 454 -41.09 -1.82 -13.21
N THR A 455 -41.32 -3.12 -13.31
CA THR A 455 -42.60 -3.64 -13.79
C THR A 455 -43.60 -3.46 -12.65
N CYS A 456 -44.10 -2.21 -12.52
CA CYS A 456 -45.35 -1.73 -11.92
C CYS A 456 -45.15 -0.34 -11.33
#